data_AF-A0A293MLY4-F1
#
_entry.id   AF-A0A293MLY4-F1
#
_cell.length_a   1.000
_cell.length_b   1.000
_cell.length_c   1.000
_cell.angle_alpha   90.00
_cell.angle_beta   90.00
_cell.angle_gamma   90.00
#
_symmetry.space_group_name_H-M   'P 1'
#
loop_
_entity.id
_entity.type
_entity.pdbx_description
1 polymer ?
#
loop_
_entity_poly.entity_id
_entity_poly.type
_entity_poly.pdbx_seq_one_letter_code
_entity_poly.pdbx_strand_id
1 'polypeptide(L)' 'MVKRIEVPQKEKVKAAEQKLEGCRNQENNPDSQVYKRKLQEMLEDEQIDNGVKCARYSEDPRGDEDTLEGTTALDSP' A
#
# COMPACT_ATOMS: atom_id res chain seq x y z
N MET A 1 16.85 38.04 -13.46
CA MET A 1 15.75 39.02 -13.36
C MET A 1 14.57 38.31 -12.70
N VAL A 2 14.26 38.62 -11.44
CA VAL A 2 13.17 37.94 -10.72
C VAL A 2 11.85 38.58 -11.13
N LYS A 3 10.97 37.82 -11.76
CA LYS A 3 9.62 38.27 -12.14
C LYS A 3 8.84 38.55 -10.86
N ARG A 4 8.17 39.71 -10.77
CA ARG A 4 7.32 40.06 -9.62
C ARG A 4 6.27 38.96 -9.45
N ILE A 5 6.15 38.43 -8.23
CA ILE A 5 5.10 37.48 -7.87
C ILE A 5 3.86 38.30 -7.54
N GLU A 6 2.86 38.29 -8.41
CA GLU A 6 1.56 38.87 -8.11
C GLU A 6 0.77 37.94 -7.20
N VAL A 7 0.35 38.45 -6.05
CA VAL A 7 -0.53 37.72 -5.14
C VAL A 7 -1.95 37.79 -5.72
N PRO A 8 -2.62 36.64 -6.00
CA PRO A 8 -3.95 36.64 -6.56
C PRO A 8 -4.98 37.22 -5.58
N GLN A 9 -5.99 37.89 -6.13
CA GLN A 9 -7.10 38.44 -5.34
C GLN A 9 -7.87 37.32 -4.62
N LYS A 10 -8.21 37.53 -3.35
CA LYS A 10 -8.88 36.54 -2.49
C LYS A 10 -10.16 35.97 -3.11
N GLU A 11 -10.94 36.79 -3.81
CA GLU A 11 -12.17 36.34 -4.48
C GLU A 11 -11.90 35.37 -5.63
N LYS A 12 -10.83 35.61 -6.40
CA LYS A 12 -10.41 34.71 -7.49
C LYS A 12 -9.92 33.37 -6.95
N VAL A 13 -9.21 33.40 -5.81
CA VAL A 13 -8.79 32.19 -5.10
C VAL A 13 -10.01 31.40 -4.62
N LYS A 14 -10.95 32.05 -3.92
CA LYS A 14 -12.17 31.41 -3.42
C LYS A 14 -13.01 30.79 -4.53
N ALA A 15 -13.16 31.49 -5.66
CA ALA A 15 -13.89 30.97 -6.82
C ALA A 15 -13.19 29.75 -7.44
N ALA A 16 -11.86 29.74 -7.48
CA ALA A 16 -11.10 28.59 -7.94
C ALA A 16 -11.22 27.39 -6.98
N GLU A 17 -11.14 27.62 -5.67
CA GLU A 17 -11.34 26.60 -4.64
C GLU A 17 -12.74 25.95 -4.74
N GLN A 18 -13.78 26.76 -4.94
CA GLN A 18 -15.14 26.24 -5.10
C GLN A 18 -15.30 25.39 -6.36
N LYS A 19 -14.64 25.78 -7.47
CA LYS A 19 -14.60 24.96 -8.69
C LYS A 19 -13.82 23.67 -8.49
N LEU A 20 -12.68 23.74 -7.80
CA LEU A 20 -11.85 22.59 -7.48
C LEU A 20 -12.63 21.55 -6.67
N GLU A 21 -13.45 21.96 -5.71
CA GLU A 21 -14.29 21.03 -4.95
C GLU A 21 -15.25 20.23 -5.85
N GLY A 22 -15.79 20.87 -6.89
CA GLY A 22 -16.72 20.24 -7.84
C GLY A 22 -16.07 19.32 -8.87
N CYS A 23 -14.76 19.43 -9.11
CA CYS A 23 -14.06 18.64 -10.12
C CYS A 23 -12.87 17.82 -9.60
N ARG A 24 -12.61 17.85 -8.28
CA ARG A 24 -11.54 17.06 -7.68
C ARG A 24 -11.83 15.57 -7.83
N ASN A 25 -10.80 14.80 -8.20
CA ASN A 25 -10.91 13.36 -8.28
C ASN A 25 -11.04 12.77 -6.87
N GLN A 26 -12.26 12.40 -6.49
CA GLN A 26 -12.56 11.88 -5.16
C GLN A 26 -12.07 10.44 -4.94
N GLU A 27 -11.83 9.68 -6.01
CA GLU A 27 -11.28 8.32 -5.92
C GLU A 27 -9.80 8.30 -5.56
N ASN A 28 -9.09 9.42 -5.76
CA ASN A 28 -7.67 9.59 -5.43
C ASN A 28 -7.45 10.66 -4.35
N ASN A 29 -8.52 11.13 -3.73
CA ASN A 29 -8.43 12.13 -2.67
C ASN A 29 -8.32 11.43 -1.31
N PRO A 30 -7.19 11.53 -0.58
CA PRO A 30 -7.03 10.86 0.72
C PRO A 30 -8.04 11.32 1.77
N ASP A 31 -8.60 12.53 1.62
CA ASP A 31 -9.61 13.05 2.52
C ASP A 31 -11.01 12.46 2.24
N SER A 32 -11.23 11.96 1.01
CA SER A 32 -12.50 11.40 0.57
C SER A 32 -12.80 10.06 1.23
N GLN A 33 -14.07 9.87 1.58
CA GLN A 33 -14.58 8.59 2.08
C GLN A 33 -14.51 7.46 1.03
N VAL A 34 -14.48 7.81 -0.26
CA VAL A 34 -14.38 6.82 -1.35
C VAL A 34 -12.97 6.21 -1.37
N TYR A 35 -11.94 7.05 -1.32
CA TYR A 35 -10.54 6.59 -1.24
C TYR A 35 -10.30 5.75 0.00
N LYS A 36 -10.79 6.20 1.17
CA LYS A 36 -10.65 5.47 2.43
C LYS A 36 -11.31 4.08 2.38
N ARG A 37 -12.52 3.98 1.82
CA ARG A 37 -13.20 2.68 1.65
C ARG A 37 -12.46 1.76 0.69
N LYS A 38 -12.02 2.26 -0.47
CA LYS A 38 -11.26 1.48 -1.44
C LYS A 38 -9.94 0.96 -0.85
N LEU A 39 -9.25 1.79 -0.07
CA LEU A 39 -8.03 1.38 0.62
C LEU A 39 -8.31 0.31 1.68
N GLN A 40 -9.39 0.47 2.45
CA GLN A 40 -9.81 -0.51 3.45
C GLN A 40 -10.18 -1.86 2.82
N GLU A 41 -10.92 -1.86 1.71
CA GLU A 41 -11.28 -3.05 0.95
C GLU A 41 -10.03 -3.81 0.46
N MET A 42 -9.05 -3.10 -0.10
CA MET A 42 -7.77 -3.73 -0.50
C MET A 42 -7.01 -4.38 0.67
N LEU A 43 -7.03 -3.74 1.84
CA LEU A 43 -6.39 -4.27 3.06
C LEU A 43 -7.14 -5.47 3.65
N GLU A 44 -8.47 -5.48 3.55
CA GLU A 44 -9.33 -6.59 3.98
C GLU A 44 -9.14 -7.79 3.05
N ASP A 45 -9.14 -7.56 1.73
CA ASP A 45 -8.87 -8.58 0.72
C ASP A 45 -7.48 -9.20 0.90
N GLU A 46 -6.44 -8.39 1.13
CA GLU A 46 -5.09 -8.88 1.39
C GLU A 46 -5.00 -9.70 2.69
N GLN A 47 -5.71 -9.31 3.74
CA GLN A 47 -5.79 -10.09 4.99
C GLN A 47 -6.49 -11.42 4.79
N ILE A 48 -7.56 -11.48 4.00
CA ILE A 48 -8.24 -12.72 3.65
C ILE A 48 -7.29 -13.60 2.84
N ASP A 49 -6.61 -13.04 1.85
CA ASP A 49 -5.67 -13.76 0.99
C ASP A 49 -4.49 -14.33 1.79
N ASN A 50 -3.96 -13.56 2.74
CA ASN A 50 -2.88 -13.99 3.64
C ASN A 50 -3.36 -14.97 4.70
N GLY A 51 -4.61 -14.84 5.19
CA GLY A 51 -5.24 -15.80 6.10
C GLY A 51 -5.45 -17.16 5.43
N VAL A 52 -5.90 -17.17 4.16
CA VAL A 52 -6.03 -18.39 3.34
C VAL A 52 -4.65 -19.02 3.07
N LYS A 53 -3.62 -18.22 2.79
CA LYS A 53 -2.24 -18.73 2.64
C LYS A 53 -1.75 -19.34 3.95
N CYS A 54 -1.87 -18.67 5.08
CA CYS A 54 -1.50 -19.20 6.39
C CYS A 54 -2.27 -20.48 6.76
N ALA A 55 -3.57 -20.55 6.46
CA ALA A 55 -4.36 -21.76 6.65
C ALA A 55 -3.80 -22.92 5.82
N ARG A 56 -3.50 -22.69 4.53
CA ARG A 56 -2.90 -23.72 3.66
C ARG A 56 -1.53 -24.21 4.13
N TYR A 57 -0.69 -23.33 4.69
CA TYR A 57 0.60 -23.73 5.27
C TYR A 57 0.47 -24.45 6.62
N SER A 58 -0.66 -24.28 7.31
CA SER A 58 -0.94 -24.95 8.59
C SER A 58 -1.54 -26.35 8.41
N GLU A 59 -1.96 -26.68 7.18
CA GLU A 59 -2.60 -27.95 6.80
C GLU A 59 -1.61 -28.97 6.21
N ASP A 60 -0.29 -28.78 6.35
CA ASP A 60 0.74 -29.74 5.93
C ASP A 60 1.28 -30.55 7.13
N PRO A 61 0.63 -31.66 7.55
CA PRO A 61 1.23 -32.63 8.43
C PRO A 61 2.00 -33.67 7.58
N ARG A 62 3.32 -33.48 7.52
CA ARG A 62 4.40 -34.44 7.15
C ARG A 62 4.98 -34.31 5.73
N GLY A 63 6.21 -33.79 5.69
CA GLY A 63 7.25 -34.14 4.72
C GLY A 63 8.56 -34.33 5.48
N ASP A 64 8.85 -35.60 5.76
CA ASP A 64 10.02 -36.28 6.32
C ASP A 64 11.26 -35.51 6.85
N GLU A 65 11.67 -35.94 8.04
CA GLU A 65 13.05 -35.91 8.53
C GLU A 65 13.97 -36.66 7.54
N ASP A 66 14.72 -35.95 6.68
CA ASP A 66 16.02 -36.44 6.21
C ASP A 66 16.83 -35.31 5.54
N THR A 67 17.56 -34.55 6.34
CA THR A 67 18.85 -34.02 5.88
C THR A 67 19.81 -34.20 7.04
N LEU A 68 20.24 -35.46 7.15
CA LEU A 68 21.52 -35.90 7.71
C LEU A 68 22.62 -34.85 7.43
N GLU A 69 22.89 -33.97 8.40
CA GLU A 69 24.13 -33.19 8.40
C GLU A 69 25.28 -34.15 8.68
N GLY A 70 25.77 -34.75 7.59
CA GLY A 70 26.95 -35.60 7.55
C GLY A 70 28.18 -34.81 7.95
N THR A 71 28.72 -35.15 9.11
CA THR A 71 30.08 -34.80 9.52
C THR A 71 31.11 -35.40 8.55
N THR A 72 32.18 -34.66 8.24
CA THR A 72 33.59 -35.08 7.97
C THR A 72 34.32 -33.91 7.30
N ALA A 73 35.12 -33.15 8.06
CA ALA A 73 36.57 -33.31 8.22
C ALA A 73 37.42 -32.71 7.07
N LEU A 74 38.22 -31.69 7.44
CA LEU A 74 39.63 -31.46 7.05
C LEU A 74 40.00 -31.49 5.55
N ASP A 75 40.42 -30.35 4.99
CA ASP A 75 41.84 -29.94 4.87
C ASP A 75 42.01 -28.84 3.80
N SER A 76 42.98 -27.95 4.06
CA SER A 76 43.37 -26.82 3.22
C SER A 76 44.20 -27.25 2.00
N PRO A 77 44.40 -26.31 1.05
CA PRO A 77 45.74 -26.04 0.53
C PRO A 77 46.22 -24.61 0.80
#